data_AF-A0A173W8H6-F1
#
_entry.id   AF-A0A173W8H6-F1
#
_cell.length_a   1.000
_cell.length_b   1.000
_cell.length_c   1.000
_cell.angle_alpha   90.00
_cell.angle_beta   90.00
_cell.angle_gamma   90.00
#
_symmetry.space_group_name_H-M   'P 1'
#
loop_
_entity.id
_entity.type
_entity.pdbx_description
1 polymer ?
#
loop_
_entity_poly.entity_id
_entity_poly.type
_entity_poly.pdbx_seq_one_letter_code
_entity_poly.pdbx_strand_id
1 'polypeptide(L)' 'MSAVNVRYGLYPGDRLMITAGKKKKRATVVNEYPFHILMDWGKYKSSVNKIDVYTGDVKLARI' A
#
# COMPACT_ATOMS: atom_id res chain seq x y z
N MET A 1 0.56 14.62 10.00
CA MET A 1 0.05 13.49 9.20
C MET A 1 1.18 12.49 9.05
N SER A 2 1.20 11.46 9.90
CA SER A 2 2.33 10.53 9.99
C SER A 2 2.49 9.74 8.71
N ALA A 3 3.66 9.90 8.07
CA ALA A 3 4.15 8.93 7.10
C ALA A 3 4.27 7.59 7.84
N VAL A 4 3.44 6.62 7.47
CA VAL A 4 3.55 5.28 8.01
C VAL A 4 4.78 4.67 7.34
N ASN A 5 5.94 4.84 7.96
CA ASN A 5 7.16 4.12 7.61
C ASN A 5 7.00 2.74 8.26
N VAL A 6 6.27 1.86 7.57
CA VAL A 6 5.50 0.82 8.25
C VAL A 6 6.40 -0.33 8.70
N ARG A 7 6.22 -0.74 9.96
CA ARG A 7 6.49 -2.10 10.45
C ARG A 7 5.36 -3.04 9.98
N TYR A 8 5.16 -3.19 8.67
CA TYR A 8 3.90 -3.67 8.05
C TYR A 8 3.26 -4.87 8.75
N GLY A 9 2.16 -4.60 9.45
CA GLY A 9 1.15 -5.55 9.95
C GLY A 9 -0.17 -5.23 9.28
N LEU A 10 -0.19 -5.31 7.95
CA LEU A 10 -1.37 -5.10 7.13
C LEU A 10 -2.12 -6.41 7.02
N TYR A 11 -3.42 -6.37 7.31
CA TYR A 11 -4.24 -7.58 7.23
C TYR A 11 -4.93 -7.67 5.87
N PRO A 12 -5.08 -8.88 5.30
CA PRO A 12 -6.00 -9.12 4.20
C PRO A 12 -7.37 -8.50 4.50
N GLY A 13 -7.84 -7.62 3.60
CA GLY A 13 -9.09 -6.87 3.77
C GLY A 13 -8.91 -5.42 4.21
N ASP A 14 -7.72 -5.00 4.67
CA ASP A 14 -7.45 -3.61 5.02
C ASP A 14 -7.60 -2.69 3.80
N ARG A 15 -8.34 -1.59 3.95
CA ARG A 15 -8.48 -0.58 2.90
C ARG A 15 -7.45 0.52 3.09
N LEU A 16 -6.68 0.75 2.04
CA LEU A 16 -5.60 1.73 2.02
C LEU A 16 -5.83 2.79 0.95
N MET A 17 -5.52 4.03 1.28
CA MET A 17 -5.25 5.09 0.33
C MET A 17 -3.77 5.11 0.00
N ILE A 18 -3.47 4.94 -1.28
CA ILE A 18 -2.11 4.90 -1.81
C ILE A 18 -1.88 6.16 -2.59
N THR A 19 -0.84 6.90 -2.20
CA THR A 19 -0.41 8.12 -2.87
C THR A 19 0.96 7.85 -3.50
N ALA A 20 1.00 7.74 -4.82
CA ALA A 20 2.24 7.63 -5.59
C ALA A 20 2.43 8.94 -6.37
N GLY A 21 3.41 9.74 -5.98
CA GLY A 21 3.58 11.11 -6.48
C GLY A 21 2.30 11.95 -6.33
N LYS A 22 1.77 12.47 -7.45
CA LYS A 22 0.52 13.28 -7.48
C LYS A 22 -0.78 12.45 -7.55
N LYS A 23 -0.69 11.13 -7.74
CA LYS A 23 -1.87 10.26 -7.91
C LYS A 23 -2.26 9.61 -6.59
N LYS A 24 -3.55 9.70 -6.25
CA LYS A 24 -4.15 9.00 -5.12
C LYS A 24 -5.09 7.93 -5.63
N LYS A 25 -4.98 6.72 -5.12
CA LYS A 25 -5.87 5.60 -5.44
C LYS A 25 -6.23 4.84 -4.16
N ARG A 26 -7.39 4.19 -4.17
CA ARG A 26 -7.83 3.31 -3.08
C ARG A 26 -7.53 1.87 -3.49
N ALA A 27 -6.96 1.10 -2.57
CA ALA A 27 -6.70 -0.31 -2.75
C ALA A 27 -7.10 -1.08 -1.49
N THR A 28 -7.41 -2.36 -1.67
CA THR A 28 -7.60 -3.29 -0.56
C THR A 28 -6.39 -4.21 -0.49
N VAL A 29 -5.84 -4.43 0.69
CA VAL A 29 -4.76 -5.40 0.88
C VAL A 29 -5.34 -6.79 0.68
N VAL A 30 -4.76 -7.56 -0.24
CA VAL A 30 -5.13 -8.95 -0.47
C VAL A 30 -4.24 -9.84 0.39
N ASN A 31 -2.93 -9.64 0.30
CA ASN A 31 -1.97 -10.40 1.07
C ASN A 31 -0.68 -9.61 1.24
N GLU A 32 0.00 -9.81 2.35
CA GLU A 32 1.28 -9.20 2.61
C GLU A 32 2.41 -10.23 2.40
N TYR A 33 3.37 -9.90 1.55
CA TYR A 33 4.59 -10.69 1.35
C TYR A 33 5.81 -9.98 1.95
N PRO A 34 6.93 -10.70 2.17
CA PRO A 34 8.14 -10.12 2.76
C PRO A 34 8.69 -8.91 1.97
N PHE A 35 8.61 -8.94 0.64
CA PHE A 35 9.20 -7.92 -0.24
C PHE A 35 8.19 -6.96 -0.89
N HIS A 36 6.93 -7.38 -1.02
CA HIS A 36 5.87 -6.61 -1.67
C HIS A 36 4.51 -6.87 -1.01
N ILE A 37 3.56 -5.98 -1.25
CA ILE A 37 2.18 -6.09 -0.75
C ILE A 37 1.29 -6.33 -1.96
N LEU A 38 0.51 -7.41 -1.95
CA LEU A 38 -0.48 -7.67 -2.98
C LEU A 38 -1.76 -6.90 -2.66
N MET A 39 -2.23 -6.14 -3.64
CA MET A 39 -3.32 -5.20 -3.49
C MET A 39 -4.34 -5.35 -4.60
N ASP A 40 -5.60 -5.13 -4.26
CA ASP A 40 -6.72 -5.11 -5.17
C ASP A 40 -7.22 -3.67 -5.35
N TRP A 41 -7.21 -3.19 -6.59
CA TRP A 41 -7.69 -1.86 -6.96
C TRP A 41 -9.17 -1.88 -7.38
N GLY A 42 -9.84 -3.03 -7.29
CA GLY A 42 -11.22 -3.26 -7.70
C GLY A 42 -11.39 -3.65 -9.17
N LYS A 43 -10.50 -3.17 -10.07
CA LYS A 43 -10.48 -3.58 -11.50
C LYS A 43 -9.38 -4.58 -11.82
N TYR A 44 -8.27 -4.49 -11.11
CA TYR A 44 -7.10 -5.32 -11.31
C TYR A 44 -6.35 -5.44 -9.98
N LYS A 45 -5.57 -6.51 -9.85
CA LYS A 45 -4.65 -6.71 -8.73
C LYS A 45 -3.26 -6.24 -9.13
N SER A 46 -2.54 -5.58 -8.23
CA SER A 46 -1.13 -5.29 -8.42
C SER A 46 -0.36 -5.48 -7.13
N SER A 47 0.93 -5.73 -7.26
CA SER A 47 1.87 -5.66 -6.14
C SER A 47 2.41 -4.24 -6.01
N VAL A 48 2.69 -3.83 -4.76
CA VAL A 48 3.46 -2.62 -4.44
C VAL A 48 4.69 -3.07 -3.69
N ASN A 49 5.88 -2.69 -4.14
CA ASN A 49 7.10 -3.08 -3.45
C ASN A 49 7.23 -2.29 -2.15
N LYS A 50 7.68 -2.95 -1.09
CA LYS A 50 7.91 -2.28 0.19
C LYS A 50 9.01 -1.23 0.08
N ILE A 51 9.98 -1.43 -0.81
CA ILE A 51 11.07 -0.47 -1.02
C ILE A 51 10.56 0.88 -1.50
N ASP A 52 9.59 0.90 -2.42
CA ASP A 52 8.98 2.14 -2.93
C ASP A 52 8.23 2.90 -1.83
N VAL A 53 7.76 2.18 -0.80
CA VAL A 53 7.13 2.79 0.37
C VAL A 53 8.18 3.31 1.35
N TYR A 54 9.29 2.58 1.51
CA TYR A 54 10.42 3.01 2.35
C TYR A 54 11.17 4.23 1.78
N THR A 55 11.36 4.30 0.47
CA THR A 55 11.96 5.46 -0.22
C THR A 55 11.03 6.66 -0.22
N GLY A 56 9.75 6.46 0.10
CA GLY A 56 8.73 7.51 0.19
C GLY A 56 8.10 7.89 -1.15
N ASP A 57 8.41 7.14 -2.21
CA ASP A 57 7.79 7.28 -3.54
C ASP A 57 6.30 6.94 -3.49
N VAL A 58 5.95 5.95 -2.65
CA VAL A 58 4.60 5.51 -2.37
C VAL A 58 4.27 5.75 -0.90
N LYS A 59 3.17 6.45 -0.63
CA LYS A 59 2.66 6.64 0.74
C LYS A 59 1.38 5.85 0.93
N LEU A 60 1.36 5.01 1.96
CA LEU A 60 0.16 4.27 2.38
C LEU A 60 -0.50 4.97 3.56
N ALA A 61 -1.82 5.13 3.49
CA ALA A 61 -2.65 5.59 4.60
C ALA A 61 -3.83 4.63 4.77
N ARG A 62 -4.15 4.21 6.00
CA ARG A 62 -5.37 3.42 6.28
C ARG A 62 -6.59 4.33 6.20
N ILE A 63 -7.70 3.79 5.68
CA ILE A 63 -9.01 4.46 5.58
C ILE A 63 -10.00 3.77 6.53
#